data_AF-A0A960GU93-F1
#
_entry.id   AF-A0A960GU93-F1
#
_cell.length_a   1.000
_cell.length_b   1.000
_cell.length_c   1.000
_cell.angle_alpha   90.00
_cell.angle_beta   90.00
_cell.angle_gamma   90.00
#
_symmetry.space_group_name_H-M   'P 1'
#
loop_
_entity.id
_entity.type
_entity.pdbx_description
1 polymer ?
#
loop_
_entity_poly.entity_id
_entity_poly.type
_entity_poly.pdbx_seq_one_letter_code
_entity_poly.pdbx_strand_id
1 'polypeptide(L)'
;MRIAVLLAMSVLIAGCSAGGDDQPTKLTPITPSHQAQSTTTTTTTATTTTTTAPTEAPGSGATKAEAIGWVEAAAPVDAADFHVALRNGASTPLGEDTAFTTPSGTSCMTDLKRSAKNLACLVNLSDPPARPPDVYGAWKGGWVDFDGGSVQIGSSHGDPGRFAAGQGAPLPEDRSLSFGDFRCRSDTTALVCVNYASQSAVRFSDAGIDPYGCSRQVPPTSGVGIQYDC
;
A
#
# COMPACT_ATOMS: atom_id res chain seq x y z
N MET A 1 28.21 42.44 -28.14
CA MET A 1 27.60 43.51 -27.33
C MET A 1 26.22 43.01 -26.92
N ARG A 2 25.79 42.85 -25.67
CA ARG A 2 26.34 43.02 -24.32
C ARG A 2 25.63 41.97 -23.43
N ILE A 3 26.38 41.32 -22.56
CA ILE A 3 25.91 40.46 -21.46
C ILE A 3 25.34 41.36 -20.36
N ALA A 4 24.23 40.98 -19.72
CA ALA A 4 23.85 41.50 -18.42
C ALA A 4 23.18 40.39 -17.59
N VAL A 5 24.02 39.72 -16.78
CA VAL A 5 23.63 38.90 -15.64
C VAL A 5 23.31 39.85 -14.49
N LEU A 6 22.17 39.68 -13.82
CA LEU A 6 21.89 40.32 -12.53
C LEU A 6 21.49 39.26 -11.51
N LEU A 7 22.47 38.96 -10.64
CA LEU A 7 22.33 38.26 -9.37
C LEU A 7 21.71 39.21 -8.34
N ALA A 8 20.70 38.75 -7.61
CA ALA A 8 20.24 39.39 -6.38
C ALA A 8 20.27 38.35 -5.25
N MET A 9 21.27 38.48 -4.37
CA MET A 9 21.32 37.81 -3.07
C MET A 9 20.52 38.64 -2.07
N SER A 10 19.67 37.99 -1.29
CA SER A 10 19.05 38.56 -0.10
C SER A 10 19.36 37.64 1.08
N VAL A 11 20.30 38.11 1.92
CA VAL A 11 20.60 37.54 3.24
C VAL A 11 19.64 38.19 4.24
N LEU A 12 18.95 37.39 5.04
CA LEU A 12 18.24 37.86 6.23
C LEU A 12 18.88 37.22 7.46
N ILE A 13 19.56 38.06 8.23
CA ILE A 13 20.11 37.78 9.55
C ILE A 13 18.97 37.98 10.55
N ALA A 14 18.60 36.94 11.28
CA ALA A 14 17.82 37.06 12.51
C ALA A 14 18.73 36.63 13.67
N GLY A 15 19.09 37.61 14.51
CA GLY A 15 19.70 37.38 15.81
C GLY A 15 18.72 37.80 16.90
N CYS A 16 18.68 37.03 17.99
CA CYS A 16 18.57 37.52 19.37
C CYS A 16 18.72 36.34 20.34
N SER A 17 19.79 36.37 21.14
CA SER A 17 20.08 35.47 22.26
C SER A 17 19.27 35.84 23.51
N ALA A 18 18.87 34.85 24.30
CA ALA A 18 18.71 34.99 25.74
C ALA A 18 19.07 33.64 26.41
N GLY A 19 19.89 33.71 27.46
CA GLY A 19 20.50 32.55 28.11
C GLY A 19 19.63 31.86 29.16
N GLY A 20 20.18 30.78 29.71
CA GLY A 20 19.64 30.00 30.80
C GLY A 20 20.61 28.86 31.13
N ASP A 21 21.58 29.17 32.00
CA ASP A 21 22.34 28.19 32.76
C ASP A 21 21.36 27.33 33.58
N ASP A 22 21.46 26.01 33.48
CA ASP A 22 21.00 25.13 34.57
C ASP A 22 21.93 23.94 34.73
N GLN A 23 22.63 23.98 35.86
CA GLN A 23 23.57 22.98 36.36
C GLN A 23 22.79 21.79 36.96
N PRO A 24 23.28 20.54 36.86
CA PRO A 24 22.58 19.39 37.41
C PRO A 24 22.63 19.39 38.94
N THR A 25 21.49 19.66 39.58
CA THR A 25 21.33 19.46 41.02
C THR A 25 21.04 17.99 41.28
N LYS A 26 22.06 17.30 41.80
CA LYS A 26 21.98 15.98 42.43
C LYS A 26 20.98 16.03 43.59
N LEU A 27 19.83 15.37 43.45
CA LEU A 27 18.87 15.15 44.54
C LEU A 27 18.88 13.67 44.94
N THR A 28 19.13 13.45 46.22
CA THR A 28 19.15 12.16 46.94
C THR A 28 17.77 11.49 46.96
N PRO A 29 17.69 10.15 47.06
CA PRO A 29 16.43 9.44 47.15
C PRO A 29 15.76 9.64 48.52
N ILE A 30 14.47 9.98 48.51
CA ILE A 30 13.58 9.92 49.68
C ILE A 30 13.00 8.52 49.80
N THR A 31 13.32 7.85 50.91
CA THR A 31 12.72 6.58 51.34
C THR A 31 11.34 6.82 51.95
N PRO A 32 10.28 6.12 51.51
CA PRO A 32 9.07 5.97 52.31
C PRO A 32 9.10 4.65 53.09
N SER A 33 8.99 4.74 54.41
CA SER A 33 8.74 3.63 55.32
C SER A 33 7.25 3.29 55.40
N HIS A 34 6.93 2.03 55.08
CA HIS A 34 5.90 1.15 55.63
C HIS A 34 4.44 1.65 55.75
N GLN A 35 3.52 1.02 55.02
CA GLN A 35 2.37 0.30 55.61
C GLN A 35 1.96 -0.89 54.70
N ALA A 36 1.83 -2.05 55.32
CA ALA A 36 1.44 -3.30 54.70
C ALA A 36 -0.05 -3.32 54.38
N GLN A 37 -0.41 -3.64 53.13
CA GLN A 37 -1.75 -4.05 52.78
C GLN A 37 -1.67 -5.31 51.92
N SER A 38 -2.05 -6.44 52.53
CA SER A 38 -2.22 -7.72 51.87
C SER A 38 -3.21 -7.59 50.72
N THR A 39 -2.71 -7.73 49.49
CA THR A 39 -3.54 -8.03 48.32
C THR A 39 -2.82 -9.10 47.52
N THR A 40 -3.53 -10.22 47.37
CA THR A 40 -3.10 -11.44 46.70
C THR A 40 -2.61 -11.11 45.29
N THR A 41 -1.30 -11.16 45.08
CA THR A 41 -0.70 -10.97 43.77
C THR A 41 -0.83 -12.29 43.01
N THR A 42 -1.86 -12.42 42.19
CA THR A 42 -1.90 -13.46 41.16
C THR A 42 -0.81 -13.11 40.16
N THR A 43 0.32 -13.81 40.22
CA THR A 43 1.39 -13.71 39.22
C THR A 43 0.86 -14.27 37.91
N THR A 44 0.19 -13.45 37.10
CA THR A 44 -0.06 -13.79 35.71
C THR A 44 1.27 -13.64 34.99
N THR A 45 2.01 -14.74 34.88
CA THR A 45 3.14 -14.85 33.95
C THR A 45 2.64 -14.46 32.57
N ALA A 46 2.99 -13.26 32.12
CA ALA A 46 2.79 -12.85 30.74
C ALA A 46 3.70 -13.74 29.88
N THR A 47 3.14 -14.89 29.46
CA THR A 47 3.75 -15.72 28.44
C THR A 47 3.70 -14.89 27.19
N THR A 48 4.83 -14.29 26.81
CA THR A 48 5.00 -13.68 25.49
C THR A 48 4.97 -14.84 24.51
N THR A 49 3.77 -15.27 24.12
CA THR A 49 3.61 -16.11 22.96
C THR A 49 4.00 -15.24 21.78
N THR A 50 5.25 -15.39 21.33
CA THR A 50 5.68 -15.00 19.99
C THR A 50 4.90 -15.89 19.02
N THR A 51 3.62 -15.55 18.82
CA THR A 51 2.85 -16.10 17.71
C THR A 51 3.48 -15.51 16.46
N THR A 52 4.21 -16.33 15.71
CA THR A 52 4.72 -15.96 14.40
C THR A 52 3.54 -15.45 13.56
N ALA A 53 3.68 -14.25 12.99
CA ALA A 53 2.63 -13.70 12.14
C ALA A 53 2.34 -14.67 10.99
N PRO A 54 1.06 -14.81 10.58
CA PRO A 54 0.70 -15.65 9.45
C PRO A 54 1.46 -15.21 8.19
N THR A 55 1.97 -16.20 7.47
CA THR A 55 2.70 -16.03 6.19
C THR A 55 1.74 -16.06 5.01
N GLU A 56 0.75 -16.95 5.03
CA GLU A 56 -0.23 -17.08 3.95
C GLU A 56 -1.26 -15.94 3.98
N ALA A 57 -1.57 -15.39 2.81
CA ALA A 57 -2.59 -14.37 2.62
C ALA A 57 -3.96 -14.90 3.03
N PRO A 58 -4.76 -14.12 3.78
CA PRO A 58 -6.14 -14.49 4.09
C PRO A 58 -6.92 -14.73 2.80
N GLY A 59 -7.64 -15.86 2.72
CA GLY A 59 -8.44 -16.22 1.55
C GLY A 59 -9.86 -15.64 1.57
N SER A 60 -10.68 -16.05 0.59
CA SER A 60 -12.09 -15.67 0.50
C SER A 60 -12.84 -15.96 1.80
N GLY A 61 -13.63 -14.99 2.26
CA GLY A 61 -14.41 -15.10 3.50
C GLY A 61 -13.69 -14.60 4.77
N ALA A 62 -12.40 -14.28 4.68
CA ALA A 62 -11.70 -13.57 5.76
C ALA A 62 -12.32 -12.18 6.01
N THR A 63 -12.20 -11.71 7.24
CA THR A 63 -12.64 -10.37 7.63
C THR A 63 -11.66 -9.31 7.14
N LYS A 64 -12.15 -8.07 6.98
CA LYS A 64 -11.28 -6.92 6.67
C LYS A 64 -10.17 -6.72 7.72
N ALA A 65 -10.45 -7.02 8.99
CA ALA A 65 -9.48 -6.88 10.06
C ALA A 65 -8.34 -7.89 9.93
N GLU A 66 -8.64 -9.14 9.54
CA GLU A 66 -7.64 -10.15 9.26
C GLU A 66 -6.76 -9.77 8.06
N ALA A 67 -7.36 -9.25 6.97
CA ALA A 67 -6.62 -8.77 5.80
C ALA A 67 -5.68 -7.60 6.15
N ILE A 68 -6.18 -6.60 6.88
CA ILE A 68 -5.38 -5.44 7.31
C ILE A 68 -4.24 -5.87 8.24
N GLY A 69 -4.57 -6.66 9.27
CA GLY A 69 -3.57 -7.15 10.23
C GLY A 69 -2.48 -8.01 9.58
N TRP A 70 -2.84 -8.82 8.58
CA TRP A 70 -1.86 -9.60 7.81
C TRP A 70 -0.89 -8.70 7.04
N VAL A 71 -1.39 -7.66 6.35
CA VAL A 71 -0.52 -6.71 5.64
C VAL A 71 0.38 -5.94 6.61
N GLU A 72 -0.14 -5.54 7.77
CA GLU A 72 0.59 -4.77 8.78
C GLU A 72 1.72 -5.54 9.46
N ALA A 73 1.55 -6.87 9.59
CA ALA A 73 2.51 -7.73 10.24
C ALA A 73 3.82 -7.93 9.44
N ALA A 74 3.85 -7.59 8.14
CA ALA A 74 5.05 -7.68 7.33
C ALA A 74 6.00 -6.51 7.55
N ALA A 75 7.30 -6.79 7.49
CA ALA A 75 8.33 -5.76 7.56
C ALA A 75 8.29 -4.87 6.29
N PRO A 76 8.39 -3.54 6.42
CA PRO A 76 8.29 -2.62 5.28
C PRO A 76 9.52 -2.70 4.36
N VAL A 77 9.31 -2.49 3.06
CA VAL A 77 10.37 -2.10 2.11
C VAL A 77 10.47 -0.58 1.98
N ASP A 78 11.53 -0.08 1.38
CA ASP A 78 11.62 1.34 1.01
C ASP A 78 10.78 1.61 -0.24
N ALA A 79 9.84 2.56 -0.16
CA ALA A 79 8.98 2.93 -1.27
C ALA A 79 9.77 3.59 -2.42
N ALA A 80 10.93 4.20 -2.12
CA ALA A 80 11.78 4.86 -3.12
C ALA A 80 12.21 3.91 -4.25
N ASP A 81 12.35 2.63 -3.94
CA ASP A 81 12.78 1.58 -4.90
C ASP A 81 11.70 1.24 -5.94
N PHE A 82 10.47 1.72 -5.76
CA PHE A 82 9.30 1.36 -6.58
C PHE A 82 8.80 2.50 -7.49
N HIS A 83 9.55 3.60 -7.59
CA HIS A 83 9.24 4.74 -8.49
C HIS A 83 9.89 4.60 -9.88
N VAL A 84 10.06 3.37 -10.34
CA VAL A 84 10.73 3.04 -11.60
C VAL A 84 10.03 1.88 -12.31
N ALA A 85 9.90 1.98 -13.63
CA ALA A 85 9.47 0.88 -14.47
C ALA A 85 10.58 0.45 -15.43
N LEU A 86 10.75 -0.87 -15.62
CA LEU A 86 11.73 -1.45 -16.52
C LEU A 86 11.03 -2.04 -17.75
N ARG A 87 11.58 -1.75 -18.93
CA ARG A 87 11.12 -2.32 -20.20
C ARG A 87 12.31 -2.54 -21.12
N ASN A 88 12.53 -3.78 -21.56
CA ASN A 88 13.61 -4.14 -22.47
C ASN A 88 15.00 -3.63 -22.01
N GLY A 89 15.26 -3.67 -20.70
CA GLY A 89 16.51 -3.17 -20.10
C GLY A 89 16.59 -1.65 -19.94
N ALA A 90 15.62 -0.87 -20.45
CA ALA A 90 15.52 0.55 -20.19
C ALA A 90 14.73 0.83 -18.91
N SER A 91 15.21 1.78 -18.12
CA SER A 91 14.58 2.26 -16.89
C SER A 91 13.83 3.57 -17.16
N THR A 92 12.58 3.63 -16.73
CA THR A 92 11.70 4.80 -16.85
C THR A 92 11.34 5.30 -15.45
N PRO A 93 11.80 6.50 -15.05
CA PRO A 93 11.35 7.13 -13.81
C PRO A 93 9.84 7.41 -13.86
N LEU A 94 9.14 7.04 -12.79
CA LEU A 94 7.68 7.20 -12.69
C LEU A 94 7.26 8.48 -11.96
N GLY A 95 8.21 9.19 -11.33
CA GLY A 95 7.89 10.33 -10.48
C GLY A 95 7.26 9.84 -9.18
N GLU A 96 6.06 10.34 -8.86
CA GLU A 96 5.32 9.92 -7.65
C GLU A 96 4.58 8.60 -7.83
N ASP A 97 4.48 8.10 -9.07
CA ASP A 97 3.82 6.83 -9.34
C ASP A 97 4.64 5.64 -8.83
N THR A 98 3.93 4.65 -8.30
CA THR A 98 4.51 3.41 -7.77
C THR A 98 4.20 2.27 -8.73
N ALA A 99 5.19 1.42 -9.03
CA ALA A 99 4.99 0.19 -9.79
C ALA A 99 5.73 -0.98 -9.14
N PHE A 100 5.07 -2.13 -9.08
CA PHE A 100 5.68 -3.35 -8.56
C PHE A 100 5.11 -4.60 -9.22
N THR A 101 5.85 -5.70 -9.09
CA THR A 101 5.41 -7.06 -9.48
C THR A 101 5.46 -8.01 -8.29
N THR A 102 4.72 -9.11 -8.35
CA THR A 102 4.69 -10.14 -7.30
C THR A 102 5.19 -11.50 -7.82
N PRO A 103 5.57 -12.43 -6.92
CA PRO A 103 5.92 -13.80 -7.31
C PRO A 103 4.79 -14.54 -8.06
N SER A 104 3.52 -14.24 -7.73
CA SER A 104 2.35 -14.77 -8.44
C SER A 104 2.15 -14.20 -9.84
N GLY A 105 3.00 -13.27 -10.28
CA GLY A 105 2.95 -12.65 -11.60
C GLY A 105 1.96 -11.49 -11.71
N THR A 106 1.44 -10.98 -10.59
CA THR A 106 0.63 -9.76 -10.57
C THR A 106 1.52 -8.55 -10.82
N SER A 107 1.10 -7.62 -11.68
CA SER A 107 1.81 -6.37 -11.95
C SER A 107 0.92 -5.19 -11.60
N CYS A 108 1.33 -4.35 -10.66
CA CYS A 108 0.55 -3.21 -10.18
C CYS A 108 1.24 -1.88 -10.50
N MET A 109 0.45 -0.85 -10.79
CA MET A 109 0.95 0.48 -11.11
C MET A 109 -0.09 1.58 -10.81
N THR A 110 0.32 2.64 -10.12
CA THR A 110 -0.48 3.86 -9.96
C THR A 110 -0.36 4.77 -11.18
N ASP A 111 -1.23 5.77 -11.26
CA ASP A 111 -1.20 6.77 -12.33
C ASP A 111 -1.84 8.06 -11.82
N LEU A 112 -1.18 8.69 -10.88
CA LEU A 112 -1.69 9.83 -10.11
C LEU A 112 -2.05 11.01 -11.02
N LYS A 113 -1.43 11.11 -12.20
CA LYS A 113 -1.74 12.15 -13.20
C LYS A 113 -3.07 11.94 -13.91
N ARG A 114 -3.50 10.68 -14.10
CA ARG A 114 -4.73 10.35 -14.85
C ARG A 114 -5.87 9.86 -13.95
N SER A 115 -5.54 9.30 -12.78
CA SER A 115 -6.49 8.91 -11.77
C SER A 115 -5.84 9.02 -10.39
N ALA A 116 -6.18 10.11 -9.68
CA ALA A 116 -5.48 10.56 -8.48
C ALA A 116 -5.45 9.55 -7.31
N LYS A 117 -6.21 8.44 -7.37
CA LYS A 117 -6.38 7.51 -6.23
C LYS A 117 -6.48 6.03 -6.60
N ASN A 118 -6.20 5.64 -7.84
CA ASN A 118 -6.44 4.27 -8.28
C ASN A 118 -5.14 3.47 -8.48
N LEU A 119 -5.05 2.35 -7.74
CA LEU A 119 -4.10 1.27 -7.98
C LEU A 119 -4.69 0.32 -9.03
N ALA A 120 -4.05 0.23 -10.18
CA ALA A 120 -4.41 -0.79 -11.18
C ALA A 120 -3.44 -1.97 -11.07
N CYS A 121 -3.96 -3.18 -11.10
CA CYS A 121 -3.20 -4.42 -11.10
C CYS A 121 -3.63 -5.31 -12.28
N LEU A 122 -2.65 -5.83 -13.02
CA LEU A 122 -2.83 -6.89 -14.01
C LEU A 122 -2.58 -8.24 -13.34
N VAL A 123 -3.61 -9.08 -13.33
CA VAL A 123 -3.62 -10.41 -12.71
C VAL A 123 -3.84 -11.47 -13.78
N ASN A 124 -3.11 -12.57 -13.69
CA ASN A 124 -3.33 -13.74 -14.55
C ASN A 124 -4.47 -14.60 -13.98
N LEU A 125 -5.71 -14.11 -14.08
CA LEU A 125 -6.88 -14.85 -13.62
C LEU A 125 -7.08 -16.14 -14.44
N SER A 126 -7.34 -17.23 -13.73
CA SER A 126 -7.68 -18.54 -14.31
C SER A 126 -9.08 -18.56 -14.94
N ASP A 127 -10.03 -17.82 -14.35
CA ASP A 127 -11.38 -17.61 -14.87
C ASP A 127 -11.73 -16.12 -14.87
N PRO A 128 -11.26 -15.34 -15.87
CA PRO A 128 -11.51 -13.91 -15.93
C PRO A 128 -12.96 -13.60 -16.33
N PRO A 129 -13.53 -12.45 -15.90
CA PRO A 129 -14.86 -12.02 -16.35
C PRO A 129 -14.96 -11.99 -17.89
N ALA A 130 -16.10 -12.48 -18.39
CA ALA A 130 -16.42 -12.41 -19.80
C ALA A 130 -16.51 -10.95 -20.27
N ARG A 131 -16.06 -10.69 -21.50
CA ARG A 131 -16.15 -9.36 -22.11
C ARG A 131 -17.63 -8.94 -22.26
N PRO A 132 -18.05 -7.79 -21.71
CA PRO A 132 -19.37 -7.23 -21.97
C PRO A 132 -19.58 -6.95 -23.47
N PRO A 133 -20.82 -7.14 -23.99
CA PRO A 133 -21.10 -7.04 -25.42
C PRO A 133 -20.91 -5.63 -25.99
N ASP A 134 -20.96 -4.59 -25.15
CA ASP A 134 -20.86 -3.16 -25.48
C ASP A 134 -19.42 -2.62 -25.41
N VAL A 135 -18.44 -3.43 -25.00
CA VAL A 135 -17.03 -3.02 -24.95
C VAL A 135 -16.47 -2.83 -26.35
N TYR A 136 -15.93 -1.64 -26.63
CA TYR A 136 -15.06 -1.37 -27.76
C TYR A 136 -13.59 -1.30 -27.31
N GLY A 137 -12.66 -1.79 -28.14
CA GLY A 137 -11.23 -1.81 -27.83
C GLY A 137 -10.72 -3.13 -27.20
N ALA A 138 -9.51 -3.09 -26.63
CA ALA A 138 -8.86 -4.27 -26.07
C ALA A 138 -9.40 -4.59 -24.66
N TRP A 139 -10.14 -5.68 -24.55
CA TRP A 139 -10.62 -6.22 -23.28
C TRP A 139 -9.47 -6.86 -22.49
N LYS A 140 -9.38 -6.55 -21.20
CA LYS A 140 -8.43 -7.14 -20.26
C LYS A 140 -9.19 -7.67 -19.06
N GLY A 141 -9.59 -8.95 -19.10
CA GLY A 141 -10.36 -9.57 -18.00
C GLY A 141 -9.61 -9.61 -16.66
N GLY A 142 -8.28 -9.68 -16.68
CA GLY A 142 -7.43 -9.62 -15.49
C GLY A 142 -7.02 -8.22 -15.06
N TRP A 143 -7.58 -7.16 -15.64
CA TRP A 143 -7.33 -5.80 -15.19
C TRP A 143 -8.20 -5.51 -13.97
N VAL A 144 -7.58 -5.11 -12.87
CA VAL A 144 -8.27 -4.79 -11.63
C VAL A 144 -7.92 -3.38 -11.20
N ASP A 145 -8.93 -2.52 -11.08
CA ASP A 145 -8.78 -1.18 -10.53
C ASP A 145 -9.30 -1.16 -9.09
N PHE A 146 -8.51 -0.63 -8.16
CA PHE A 146 -8.83 -0.49 -6.75
C PHE A 146 -8.44 0.90 -6.25
N ASP A 147 -9.42 1.68 -5.84
CA ASP A 147 -9.23 3.05 -5.32
C ASP A 147 -9.52 3.19 -3.82
N GLY A 148 -9.86 2.09 -3.16
CA GLY A 148 -10.32 2.05 -1.76
C GLY A 148 -11.83 2.06 -1.62
N GLY A 149 -12.56 2.78 -2.47
CA GLY A 149 -14.02 2.85 -2.46
C GLY A 149 -14.71 1.89 -3.44
N SER A 150 -13.96 1.34 -4.38
CA SER A 150 -14.50 0.39 -5.34
C SER A 150 -13.44 -0.57 -5.84
N VAL A 151 -13.89 -1.74 -6.29
CA VAL A 151 -13.08 -2.72 -7.01
C VAL A 151 -13.74 -2.99 -8.35
N GLN A 152 -13.03 -2.77 -9.44
CA GLN A 152 -13.49 -3.08 -10.78
C GLN A 152 -12.60 -4.18 -11.36
N ILE A 153 -13.21 -5.25 -11.88
CA ILE A 153 -12.51 -6.42 -12.42
C ILE A 153 -12.94 -6.61 -13.86
N GLY A 154 -11.95 -6.66 -14.74
CA GLY A 154 -12.14 -6.74 -16.17
C GLY A 154 -12.60 -5.42 -16.75
N SER A 155 -11.79 -4.82 -17.61
CA SER A 155 -12.10 -3.54 -18.22
C SER A 155 -11.46 -3.40 -19.60
N SER A 156 -12.02 -2.52 -20.42
CA SER A 156 -11.44 -2.14 -21.70
C SER A 156 -10.34 -1.11 -21.51
N HIS A 157 -9.14 -1.36 -22.02
CA HIS A 157 -8.05 -0.39 -22.01
C HIS A 157 -7.47 -0.22 -23.40
N GLY A 158 -7.38 1.03 -23.86
CA GLY A 158 -6.67 1.39 -25.08
C GLY A 158 -5.18 1.59 -24.82
N ASP A 159 -4.36 1.39 -25.86
CA ASP A 159 -2.92 1.65 -25.80
C ASP A 159 -2.58 3.11 -26.21
N PRO A 160 -1.60 3.76 -25.56
CA PRO A 160 -0.80 3.24 -24.45
C PRO A 160 -1.47 3.46 -23.07
N GLY A 161 -1.76 2.36 -22.37
CA GLY A 161 -2.16 2.40 -20.96
C GLY A 161 -0.96 2.59 -20.02
N ARG A 162 -1.19 2.75 -18.70
CA ARG A 162 -0.11 2.99 -17.71
C ARG A 162 1.03 1.98 -17.77
N PHE A 163 0.72 0.70 -17.97
CA PHE A 163 1.71 -0.38 -18.09
C PHE A 163 2.60 -0.28 -19.34
N ALA A 164 2.34 0.65 -20.27
CA ALA A 164 3.27 0.96 -21.35
C ALA A 164 4.62 1.47 -20.84
N ALA A 165 4.69 2.00 -19.61
CA ALA A 165 5.93 2.42 -18.95
C ALA A 165 6.88 1.23 -18.67
N GLY A 166 6.35 0.01 -18.55
CA GLY A 166 7.12 -1.20 -18.25
C GLY A 166 6.61 -1.92 -17.00
N GLN A 167 7.45 -2.81 -16.47
CA GLN A 167 7.21 -3.57 -15.25
C GLN A 167 7.85 -2.88 -14.05
N GLY A 168 7.16 -2.87 -12.92
CA GLY A 168 7.71 -2.36 -11.67
C GLY A 168 8.76 -3.30 -11.04
N ALA A 169 9.44 -2.80 -10.00
CA ALA A 169 10.37 -3.60 -9.22
C ALA A 169 9.66 -4.78 -8.53
N PRO A 170 10.32 -5.94 -8.35
CA PRO A 170 9.72 -7.07 -7.64
C PRO A 170 9.52 -6.73 -6.16
N LEU A 171 8.30 -6.87 -5.66
CA LEU A 171 7.99 -6.83 -4.23
C LEU A 171 8.36 -8.20 -3.61
N PRO A 172 9.30 -8.26 -2.65
CA PRO A 172 9.65 -9.53 -2.02
C PRO A 172 8.48 -10.11 -1.21
N GLU A 173 8.46 -11.43 -1.11
CA GLU A 173 7.54 -12.17 -0.24
C GLU A 173 7.65 -11.70 1.21
N ASP A 174 6.53 -11.70 1.93
CA ASP A 174 6.46 -11.35 3.35
C ASP A 174 6.99 -9.95 3.70
N ARG A 175 7.07 -9.07 2.69
CA ARG A 175 7.38 -7.66 2.85
C ARG A 175 6.19 -6.82 2.44
N SER A 176 6.06 -5.66 3.07
CA SER A 176 5.00 -4.72 2.75
C SER A 176 5.54 -3.46 2.07
N LEU A 177 4.86 -3.00 1.03
CA LEU A 177 5.12 -1.75 0.34
C LEU A 177 4.01 -0.76 0.65
N SER A 178 4.35 0.40 1.20
CA SER A 178 3.41 1.49 1.50
C SER A 178 3.58 2.64 0.51
N PHE A 179 2.47 3.18 -0.01
CA PHE A 179 2.46 4.32 -0.94
C PHE A 179 1.09 4.99 -0.92
N GLY A 180 1.05 6.32 -0.78
CA GLY A 180 -0.21 7.05 -0.60
C GLY A 180 -1.05 6.48 0.55
N ASP A 181 -2.33 6.19 0.27
CA ASP A 181 -3.25 5.55 1.23
C ASP A 181 -3.13 4.01 1.24
N PHE A 182 -2.24 3.43 0.42
CA PHE A 182 -2.12 1.99 0.24
C PHE A 182 -0.98 1.38 1.04
N ARG A 183 -1.19 0.12 1.44
CA ARG A 183 -0.12 -0.79 1.80
C ARG A 183 -0.41 -2.17 1.25
N CYS A 184 0.57 -2.77 0.59
CA CYS A 184 0.44 -4.08 -0.03
C CYS A 184 1.45 -5.06 0.54
N ARG A 185 1.06 -6.33 0.71
CA ARG A 185 1.96 -7.45 1.06
C ARG A 185 1.67 -8.60 0.10
N SER A 186 2.71 -9.31 -0.33
CA SER A 186 2.57 -10.51 -1.17
C SER A 186 3.10 -11.74 -0.45
N ASP A 187 2.43 -12.87 -0.66
CA ASP A 187 3.05 -14.19 -0.53
C ASP A 187 3.35 -14.76 -1.94
N THR A 188 3.59 -16.06 -2.05
CA THR A 188 3.90 -16.76 -3.32
C THR A 188 2.71 -16.86 -4.27
N THR A 189 1.48 -16.78 -3.76
CA THR A 189 0.23 -17.06 -4.49
C THR A 189 -0.65 -15.82 -4.66
N ALA A 190 -0.56 -14.86 -3.75
CA ALA A 190 -1.48 -13.75 -3.66
C ALA A 190 -0.81 -12.45 -3.22
N LEU A 191 -1.37 -11.36 -3.72
CA LEU A 191 -1.15 -10.00 -3.23
C LEU A 191 -2.36 -9.58 -2.41
N VAL A 192 -2.16 -8.91 -1.27
CA VAL A 192 -3.23 -8.17 -0.60
C VAL A 192 -2.82 -6.71 -0.52
N CYS A 193 -3.66 -5.81 -1.01
CA CYS A 193 -3.51 -4.37 -0.87
C CYS A 193 -4.63 -3.79 -0.02
N VAL A 194 -4.25 -3.08 1.04
CA VAL A 194 -5.15 -2.32 1.92
C VAL A 194 -5.19 -0.88 1.42
N ASN A 195 -6.36 -0.25 1.46
CA ASN A 195 -6.51 1.20 1.44
C ASN A 195 -6.94 1.69 2.82
N TYR A 196 -6.07 2.46 3.49
CA TYR A 196 -6.30 2.90 4.86
C TYR A 196 -7.33 4.04 4.97
N ALA A 197 -7.49 4.85 3.94
CA ALA A 197 -8.49 5.92 3.94
C ALA A 197 -9.92 5.35 3.94
N SER A 198 -10.15 4.26 3.21
CA SER A 198 -11.45 3.59 3.12
C SER A 198 -11.61 2.39 4.07
N GLN A 199 -10.54 1.97 4.75
CA GLN A 199 -10.55 0.77 5.60
C GLN A 199 -11.04 -0.49 4.86
N SER A 200 -10.60 -0.61 3.61
CA SER A 200 -10.91 -1.71 2.69
C SER A 200 -9.62 -2.38 2.20
N ALA A 201 -9.73 -3.59 1.67
CA ALA A 201 -8.60 -4.28 1.07
C ALA A 201 -9.05 -5.17 -0.07
N VAL A 202 -8.12 -5.59 -0.92
CA VAL A 202 -8.36 -6.53 -2.02
C VAL A 202 -7.25 -7.56 -2.06
N ARG A 203 -7.63 -8.83 -2.15
CA ARG A 203 -6.73 -9.92 -2.51
C ARG A 203 -6.75 -10.12 -4.02
N PHE A 204 -5.57 -10.25 -4.61
CA PHE A 204 -5.37 -10.57 -6.01
C PHE A 204 -4.67 -11.92 -6.09
N SER A 205 -5.33 -12.89 -6.71
CA SER A 205 -4.78 -14.24 -6.96
C SER A 205 -5.24 -14.73 -8.33
N ASP A 206 -4.60 -15.78 -8.85
CA ASP A 206 -5.03 -16.45 -10.08
C ASP A 206 -6.43 -17.08 -9.94
N ALA A 207 -6.79 -17.54 -8.75
CA ALA A 207 -8.10 -18.12 -8.43
C ALA A 207 -9.23 -17.06 -8.37
N GLY A 208 -8.90 -15.78 -8.25
CA GLY A 208 -9.90 -14.72 -8.16
C GLY A 208 -9.44 -13.48 -7.43
N ILE A 209 -10.34 -12.50 -7.38
CA ILE A 209 -10.20 -11.22 -6.69
C ILE A 209 -11.17 -11.19 -5.53
N ASP A 210 -10.65 -11.10 -4.30
CA ASP A 210 -11.47 -11.09 -3.08
C ASP A 210 -11.44 -9.70 -2.42
N PRO A 211 -12.54 -8.92 -2.52
CA PRO A 211 -12.66 -7.66 -1.82
C PRO A 211 -13.01 -7.87 -0.34
N TYR A 212 -12.29 -7.17 0.54
CA TYR A 212 -12.53 -7.12 1.98
C TYR A 212 -13.06 -5.76 2.39
N GLY A 213 -14.16 -5.76 3.15
CA GLY A 213 -14.80 -4.53 3.60
C GLY A 213 -15.71 -3.88 2.56
N CYS A 214 -15.93 -4.51 1.41
CA CYS A 214 -16.89 -4.05 0.42
C CYS A 214 -18.29 -4.59 0.71
N SER A 215 -19.32 -3.76 0.51
CA SER A 215 -20.69 -4.03 0.95
C SER A 215 -21.40 -5.08 0.08
N ARG A 216 -21.14 -5.06 -1.23
CA ARG A 216 -21.69 -6.00 -2.23
C ARG A 216 -21.09 -5.77 -3.61
N GLN A 217 -21.35 -6.73 -4.50
CA GLN A 217 -21.27 -6.50 -5.93
C GLN A 217 -22.43 -5.59 -6.38
N VAL A 218 -22.13 -4.63 -7.26
CA VAL A 218 -23.10 -3.70 -7.84
C VAL A 218 -23.15 -3.89 -9.36
N PRO A 219 -24.20 -3.39 -10.05
CA PRO A 219 -24.19 -3.35 -11.51
C PRO A 219 -22.91 -2.63 -11.99
N PRO A 220 -22.09 -3.26 -12.84
CA PRO A 220 -20.84 -2.66 -13.27
C PRO A 220 -21.11 -1.45 -14.17
N THR A 221 -20.22 -0.46 -14.08
CA THR A 221 -20.18 0.64 -15.04
C THR A 221 -19.92 0.11 -16.46
N SER A 222 -20.33 0.87 -17.48
CA SER A 222 -20.12 0.44 -18.87
C SER A 222 -18.63 0.22 -19.13
N GLY A 223 -18.33 -0.91 -19.78
CA GLY A 223 -16.97 -1.33 -20.06
C GLY A 223 -16.26 -2.08 -18.92
N VAL A 224 -16.94 -2.34 -17.80
CA VAL A 224 -16.44 -3.13 -16.67
C VAL A 224 -17.17 -4.48 -16.57
N GLY A 225 -16.46 -5.55 -16.21
CA GLY A 225 -17.01 -6.90 -16.10
C GLY A 225 -17.71 -7.15 -14.77
N ILE A 226 -17.02 -6.87 -13.67
CA ILE A 226 -17.52 -7.01 -12.30
C ILE A 226 -17.14 -5.75 -11.51
N GLN A 227 -18.04 -5.28 -10.65
CA GLN A 227 -17.78 -4.14 -9.78
C GLN A 227 -18.29 -4.37 -8.36
N TYR A 228 -17.48 -3.98 -7.38
CA TYR A 228 -17.83 -3.92 -5.95
C TYR A 228 -17.78 -2.48 -5.45
N ASP A 229 -18.60 -2.20 -4.45
CA ASP A 229 -18.66 -0.92 -3.74
C ASP A 229 -18.23 -1.11 -2.28
N CYS A 230 -17.29 -0.29 -1.84
CA CYS A 230 -16.62 -0.32 -0.54
C CYS A 230 -16.79 1.06 0.12
#